data_AF-A0A355GWM4-F1
#
_entry.id   AF-A0A355GWM4-F1
#
_cell.length_a   1.000
_cell.length_b   1.000
_cell.length_c   1.000
_cell.angle_alpha   90.00
_cell.angle_beta   90.00
_cell.angle_gamma   90.00
#
_symmetry.space_group_name_H-M   'P 1'
#
loop_
_entity.id
_entity.type
_entity.pdbx_description
1 polymer ?
#
loop_
_entity_poly.entity_id
_entity_poly.type
_entity_poly.pdbx_seq_one_letter_code
_entity_poly.pdbx_strand_id
1 'polypeptide(L)'
;MTMGHVQVRLEPITKNNYRECMRLTVADQQKTHVAPNAKSLGEAYAFYDTARPFAVYHEDAMIGFVLLRDLPELSCYYISQFMIDQNFQRQGYGRQAMELLIEMLRSEHLYPIIRLCFVDGAEDAKNLYLGLKFRLTGEMDAGEAIMELDLDTVG
;
A
#
# COMPACT_ATOMS: atom_id res chain seq x y z
N MET A 1 17.05 23.87 6.81
CA MET A 1 16.64 23.93 5.39
C MET A 1 15.33 23.17 5.31
N THR A 2 14.22 23.88 5.19
CA THR A 2 12.87 23.32 5.21
C THR A 2 12.63 22.59 3.90
N MET A 3 12.69 21.25 3.90
CA MET A 3 12.19 20.45 2.78
C MET A 3 10.68 20.70 2.71
N GLY A 4 10.21 21.19 1.55
CA GLY A 4 8.79 21.47 1.33
C GLY A 4 7.95 20.25 1.69
N HIS A 5 6.89 20.47 2.46
CA HIS A 5 5.91 19.44 2.79
C HIS A 5 5.25 18.98 1.48
N VAL A 6 5.80 17.94 0.89
CA VAL A 6 5.06 17.14 -0.08
C VAL A 6 3.92 16.51 0.72
N GLN A 7 2.68 16.79 0.31
CA GLN A 7 1.47 16.46 1.05
C GLN A 7 0.67 15.44 0.26
N VAL A 8 0.59 14.21 0.77
CA VAL A 8 -0.32 13.19 0.26
C VAL A 8 -1.48 12.99 1.23
N ARG A 9 -2.59 12.45 0.74
CA ARG A 9 -3.75 12.04 1.55
C ARG A 9 -4.20 10.64 1.16
N LEU A 10 -4.65 9.90 2.16
CA LEU A 10 -5.38 8.65 1.98
C LEU A 10 -6.87 8.93 2.04
N GLU A 11 -7.61 8.50 1.02
CA GLU A 11 -9.06 8.62 0.99
C GLU A 11 -9.69 7.28 0.63
N PRO A 12 -10.78 6.86 1.30
CA PRO A 12 -11.46 5.61 0.94
C PRO A 12 -11.87 5.60 -0.53
N ILE A 13 -11.76 4.43 -1.17
CA ILE A 13 -12.41 4.24 -2.46
C ILE A 13 -13.92 4.14 -2.25
N THR A 14 -14.65 4.93 -3.02
CA THR A 14 -16.11 5.03 -3.01
C THR A 14 -16.65 4.98 -4.44
N LYS A 15 -17.97 4.96 -4.57
CA LYS A 15 -18.67 5.10 -5.86
C LYS A 15 -18.27 6.37 -6.65
N ASN A 16 -17.71 7.38 -5.99
CA ASN A 16 -17.35 8.65 -6.62
C ASN A 16 -15.95 8.63 -7.25
N ASN A 17 -14.99 7.89 -6.68
CA ASN A 17 -13.59 7.90 -7.12
C ASN A 17 -13.08 6.54 -7.65
N TYR A 18 -13.85 5.44 -7.56
CA TYR A 18 -13.38 4.13 -8.04
C TYR A 18 -13.00 4.12 -9.53
N ARG A 19 -13.69 4.90 -10.37
CA ARG A 19 -13.37 5.00 -11.80
C ARG A 19 -12.02 5.66 -12.05
N GLU A 20 -11.63 6.60 -11.20
CA GLU A 20 -10.30 7.23 -11.25
C GLU A 20 -9.22 6.23 -10.87
N CYS A 21 -9.45 5.46 -9.79
CA CYS A 21 -8.57 4.37 -9.37
C CYS A 21 -8.37 3.32 -10.47
N MET A 22 -9.42 2.98 -11.23
CA MET A 22 -9.32 2.05 -12.36
C MET A 22 -8.48 2.59 -13.54
N ARG A 23 -8.29 3.91 -13.64
CA ARG A 23 -7.51 4.56 -14.70
C ARG A 23 -6.04 4.76 -14.36
N LEU A 24 -5.64 4.60 -13.10
CA LEU A 24 -4.23 4.62 -12.72
C LEU A 24 -3.48 3.58 -13.56
N THR A 25 -2.43 4.00 -14.25
CA THR A 25 -1.74 3.16 -15.21
C THR A 25 -0.30 3.01 -14.76
N VAL A 26 0.12 1.79 -14.45
CA VAL A 26 1.56 1.49 -14.30
C VAL A 26 2.25 1.66 -15.66
N ALA A 27 3.57 1.86 -15.66
CA ALA A 27 4.33 2.02 -16.90
C ALA A 27 4.05 0.92 -17.92
N ASP A 28 4.17 1.24 -19.22
CA ASP A 28 3.91 0.28 -20.30
C ASP A 28 4.73 -1.02 -20.13
N GLN A 29 5.92 -0.92 -19.53
CA GLN A 29 6.80 -2.05 -19.21
C GLN A 29 6.30 -2.93 -18.04
N GLN A 30 5.32 -2.49 -17.25
CA GLN A 30 4.76 -3.19 -16.08
C GLN A 30 3.32 -3.73 -16.31
N LYS A 31 2.72 -3.45 -17.47
CA LYS A 31 1.34 -3.85 -17.81
C LYS A 31 1.09 -5.36 -17.78
N THR A 32 2.12 -6.19 -17.94
CA THR A 32 2.02 -7.66 -17.91
C THR A 32 2.05 -8.26 -16.51
N HIS A 33 2.37 -7.49 -15.46
CA HIS A 33 2.69 -8.05 -14.14
C HIS A 33 1.88 -7.48 -12.97
N VAL A 34 1.05 -6.46 -13.19
CA VAL A 34 0.19 -5.88 -12.15
C VAL A 34 -1.26 -6.21 -12.48
N ALA A 35 -1.92 -6.94 -11.58
CA ALA A 35 -3.37 -7.07 -11.58
C ALA A 35 -3.97 -5.66 -11.75
N PRO A 36 -4.78 -5.39 -12.79
CA PRO A 36 -5.40 -4.08 -12.95
C PRO A 36 -6.07 -3.69 -11.64
N ASN A 37 -6.04 -2.41 -11.24
CA ASN A 37 -6.74 -1.97 -10.02
C ASN A 37 -8.21 -2.43 -9.99
N ALA A 38 -8.83 -2.69 -11.15
CA ALA A 38 -10.12 -3.37 -11.27
C ALA A 38 -10.20 -4.74 -10.57
N LYS A 39 -9.16 -5.58 -10.64
CA LYS A 39 -9.09 -6.86 -9.91
C LYS A 39 -9.01 -6.60 -8.41
N SER A 40 -8.14 -5.70 -7.94
CA SER A 40 -8.05 -5.36 -6.50
C SER A 40 -9.35 -4.74 -5.97
N LEU A 41 -10.06 -3.95 -6.76
CA LEU A 41 -11.39 -3.45 -6.41
C LEU A 41 -12.44 -4.59 -6.38
N GLY A 42 -12.32 -5.58 -7.26
CA GLY A 42 -13.12 -6.80 -7.21
C GLY A 42 -12.85 -7.64 -5.96
N GLU A 43 -11.58 -7.78 -5.56
CA GLU A 43 -11.18 -8.40 -4.29
C GLU A 43 -11.74 -7.62 -3.11
N ALA A 44 -11.63 -6.29 -3.11
CA ALA A 44 -12.21 -5.44 -2.07
C ALA A 44 -13.72 -5.64 -1.93
N TYR A 45 -14.43 -5.82 -3.04
CA TYR A 45 -15.87 -6.13 -3.02
C TYR A 45 -16.15 -7.54 -2.49
N ALA A 46 -15.39 -8.56 -2.91
CA ALA A 46 -15.57 -9.94 -2.48
C ALA A 46 -15.30 -10.12 -0.97
N PHE A 47 -14.39 -9.31 -0.42
CA PHE A 47 -13.97 -9.34 0.98
C PHE A 47 -14.35 -8.05 1.73
N TYR A 48 -15.52 -7.47 1.41
CA TYR A 48 -15.94 -6.14 1.88
C TYR A 48 -15.99 -5.96 3.40
N ASP A 49 -16.04 -7.06 4.15
CA ASP A 49 -16.05 -7.11 5.61
C ASP A 49 -14.66 -6.93 6.24
N THR A 50 -13.61 -7.24 5.49
CA THR A 50 -12.20 -7.16 5.93
C THR A 50 -11.34 -6.28 5.04
N ALA A 51 -11.82 -5.88 3.86
CA ALA A 51 -11.05 -5.14 2.87
C ALA A 51 -11.33 -3.65 2.89
N ARG A 52 -10.26 -2.85 2.96
CA ARG A 52 -10.28 -1.39 3.03
C ARG A 52 -9.44 -0.80 1.89
N PRO A 53 -10.06 -0.49 0.74
CA PRO A 53 -9.38 0.17 -0.38
C PRO A 53 -9.24 1.68 -0.15
N PHE A 54 -8.04 2.21 -0.35
CA PHE A 54 -7.73 3.64 -0.27
C PHE A 54 -7.07 4.14 -1.56
N ALA A 55 -7.49 5.31 -2.02
CA ALA A 55 -6.75 6.12 -2.97
C ALA A 55 -5.65 6.91 -2.25
N VAL A 56 -4.53 7.10 -2.94
CA VAL A 56 -3.49 8.05 -2.56
C VAL A 56 -3.63 9.28 -3.44
N TYR A 57 -3.89 10.44 -2.85
CA TYR A 57 -3.98 11.72 -3.53
C TYR A 57 -2.74 12.58 -3.26
N HIS A 58 -2.31 13.34 -4.25
CA HIS A 58 -1.46 14.51 -4.08
C HIS A 58 -2.17 15.71 -4.71
N GLU A 59 -2.44 16.74 -3.91
CA GLU A 59 -3.41 17.78 -4.26
C GLU A 59 -4.74 17.14 -4.71
N ASP A 60 -5.26 17.50 -5.88
CA ASP A 60 -6.51 16.97 -6.43
C ASP A 60 -6.30 15.73 -7.33
N ALA A 61 -5.07 15.28 -7.53
CA ALA A 61 -4.76 14.16 -8.40
C ALA A 61 -4.65 12.84 -7.63
N MET A 62 -5.39 11.80 -8.04
CA MET A 62 -5.12 10.44 -7.55
C MET A 62 -3.81 9.95 -8.17
N ILE A 63 -2.84 9.66 -7.31
CA ILE A 63 -1.49 9.25 -7.69
C ILE A 63 -1.17 7.81 -7.30
N GLY A 64 -2.07 7.11 -6.60
CA GLY A 64 -1.80 5.76 -6.14
C GLY A 64 -2.99 5.08 -5.49
N PHE A 65 -2.77 3.84 -5.07
CA PHE A 65 -3.79 2.96 -4.51
C PHE A 65 -3.19 2.02 -3.46
N VAL A 66 -3.95 1.77 -2.40
CA VAL A 66 -3.68 0.79 -1.35
C VAL A 66 -4.90 -0.10 -1.20
N LEU A 67 -4.72 -1.42 -1.16
CA LEU A 67 -5.73 -2.35 -0.64
C LEU A 67 -5.24 -2.99 0.65
N LEU A 68 -5.90 -2.63 1.75
CA LEU A 68 -5.66 -3.21 3.06
C LEU A 68 -6.66 -4.35 3.33
N ARG A 69 -6.21 -5.37 4.06
CA ARG A 69 -7.03 -6.46 4.58
C ARG A 69 -6.79 -6.58 6.08
N ASP A 70 -7.86 -6.61 6.86
CA ASP A 70 -7.80 -6.95 8.28
C ASP A 70 -7.84 -8.47 8.41
N LEU A 71 -6.78 -9.09 8.97
CA LEU A 71 -6.66 -10.53 9.14
C LEU A 71 -6.63 -10.89 10.64
N PRO A 72 -7.79 -10.93 11.31
CA PRO A 72 -7.86 -11.17 12.75
C PRO A 72 -7.28 -12.53 13.18
N GLU A 73 -7.37 -13.55 12.33
CA GLU A 73 -6.79 -14.88 12.57
C GLU A 73 -5.26 -14.89 12.63
N LEU A 74 -4.63 -13.90 11.99
CA LEU A 74 -3.18 -13.67 12.06
C LEU A 74 -2.81 -12.49 12.96
N SER A 75 -3.80 -11.83 13.57
CA SER A 75 -3.62 -10.63 14.37
C SER A 75 -2.79 -9.56 13.65
N CYS A 76 -3.07 -9.30 12.37
CA CYS A 76 -2.33 -8.34 11.56
C CYS A 76 -3.20 -7.57 10.56
N TYR A 77 -2.69 -6.40 10.17
CA TYR A 77 -3.10 -5.72 8.95
C TYR A 77 -2.28 -6.26 7.78
N TYR A 78 -2.90 -6.57 6.65
CA TYR A 78 -2.21 -7.06 5.45
C TYR A 78 -2.40 -6.13 4.27
N ILE A 79 -1.30 -5.55 3.76
CA ILE A 79 -1.31 -4.70 2.58
C ILE A 79 -1.25 -5.61 1.34
N SER A 80 -2.43 -5.94 0.82
CA SER A 80 -2.59 -6.80 -0.36
C SER A 80 -2.24 -6.13 -1.69
N GLN A 81 -2.35 -4.80 -1.77
CA GLN A 81 -1.91 -4.05 -2.94
C GLN A 81 -1.37 -2.69 -2.48
N PHE A 82 -0.24 -2.28 -3.06
CA PHE A 82 0.26 -0.92 -2.98
C PHE A 82 0.86 -0.51 -4.30
N MET A 83 0.48 0.66 -4.82
CA MET A 83 1.07 1.22 -6.03
C MET A 83 1.02 2.75 -6.04
N ILE A 84 2.02 3.34 -6.68
CA ILE A 84 2.04 4.75 -7.08
C ILE A 84 2.12 4.76 -8.60
N ASP A 85 1.30 5.59 -9.24
CA ASP A 85 1.29 5.80 -10.68
C ASP A 85 2.68 6.22 -11.16
N GLN A 86 3.12 5.66 -12.29
CA GLN A 86 4.48 5.83 -12.81
C GLN A 86 4.91 7.31 -12.94
N ASN A 87 3.97 8.20 -13.25
CA ASN A 87 4.24 9.63 -13.47
C ASN A 87 4.60 10.35 -12.16
N PHE A 88 4.33 9.70 -11.03
CA PHE A 88 4.55 10.21 -9.68
C PHE A 88 5.60 9.36 -8.91
N GLN A 89 6.20 8.35 -9.53
CA GLN A 89 7.24 7.57 -8.86
C GLN A 89 8.55 8.36 -8.69
N ARG A 90 9.42 7.88 -7.80
CA ARG A 90 10.76 8.45 -7.49
C ARG A 90 10.76 9.90 -6.97
N GLN A 91 9.61 10.41 -6.54
CA GLN A 91 9.43 11.75 -5.95
C GLN A 91 9.15 11.72 -4.43
N GLY A 92 9.15 10.54 -3.82
CA GLY A 92 8.93 10.38 -2.37
C GLY A 92 7.48 10.11 -1.95
N TYR A 93 6.50 10.20 -2.85
CA TYR A 93 5.08 9.96 -2.53
C TYR A 93 4.81 8.57 -1.97
N GLY A 94 5.47 7.53 -2.49
CA GLY A 94 5.27 6.17 -1.99
C GLY A 94 5.65 6.00 -0.52
N ARG A 95 6.73 6.66 -0.09
CA ARG A 95 7.15 6.70 1.32
C ARG A 95 6.12 7.42 2.18
N GLN A 96 5.69 8.60 1.77
CA GLN A 96 4.73 9.38 2.55
C GLN A 96 3.37 8.69 2.66
N ALA A 97 2.90 8.05 1.58
CA ALA A 97 1.64 7.30 1.59
C ALA A 97 1.69 6.13 2.58
N MET A 98 2.81 5.40 2.62
CA MET A 98 3.03 4.33 3.58
C MET A 98 3.17 4.86 5.01
N GLU A 99 3.88 5.97 5.23
CA GLU A 99 4.00 6.60 6.56
C GLU A 99 2.62 7.02 7.09
N LEU A 100 1.78 7.65 6.27
CA LEU A 100 0.40 7.97 6.65
C LEU A 100 -0.44 6.72 6.94
N LEU A 101 -0.29 5.67 6.13
CA LEU A 101 -1.00 4.41 6.36
C LEU A 101 -0.58 3.80 7.69
N ILE A 102 0.73 3.73 7.98
CA ILE A 102 1.27 3.20 9.22
C ILE A 102 0.77 4.00 10.42
N GLU A 103 0.77 5.34 10.34
CA GLU A 103 0.26 6.20 11.41
C GLU A 103 -1.24 5.97 11.67
N MET A 104 -2.03 5.87 10.60
CA MET A 104 -3.46 5.53 10.69
C MET A 104 -3.65 4.20 11.41
N LEU A 105 -2.96 3.14 10.99
CA LEU A 105 -3.11 1.79 11.57
C LEU A 105 -2.58 1.69 13.01
N ARG A 106 -1.52 2.45 13.33
CA ARG A 106 -1.02 2.59 14.70
C ARG A 106 -2.07 3.27 15.59
N SER A 107 -2.77 4.29 15.07
CA SER A 107 -3.81 4.99 15.82
C SER A 107 -5.07 4.15 16.03
N GLU A 108 -5.40 3.27 15.07
CA GLU A 108 -6.49 2.31 15.20
C GLU A 108 -6.21 1.25 16.27
N HIS A 109 -4.94 0.83 16.39
CA HIS A 109 -4.45 -0.11 17.40
C HIS A 109 -5.28 -1.43 17.49
N LEU A 110 -5.83 -1.87 16.35
CA LEU A 110 -6.58 -3.14 16.27
C LEU A 110 -5.65 -4.35 16.24
N TYR A 111 -4.50 -4.23 15.58
CA TYR A 111 -3.49 -5.28 15.48
C TYR A 111 -2.07 -4.73 15.68
N PRO A 112 -1.15 -5.53 16.24
CA PRO A 112 0.23 -5.11 16.50
C PRO A 112 1.13 -5.14 15.26
N ILE A 113 0.73 -5.81 14.18
CA ILE A 113 1.60 -6.09 13.03
C ILE A 113 0.96 -5.63 11.72
N ILE A 114 1.78 -5.04 10.83
CA ILE A 114 1.47 -4.88 9.41
C ILE A 114 2.30 -5.88 8.59
N ARG A 115 1.68 -6.63 7.70
CA ARG A 115 2.33 -7.56 6.76
C ARG A 115 2.08 -7.15 5.31
N LEU A 116 3.01 -7.51 4.44
CA LEU A 116 2.87 -7.40 2.99
C LEU A 116 3.72 -8.47 2.30
N CYS A 117 3.34 -8.83 1.08
CA CYS A 117 4.18 -9.60 0.18
C CYS A 117 4.87 -8.67 -0.83
N PHE A 118 6.06 -9.04 -1.28
CA PHE A 118 6.69 -8.41 -2.43
C PHE A 118 7.38 -9.45 -3.31
N VAL A 119 7.38 -9.18 -4.62
CA VAL A 119 8.02 -10.03 -5.62
C VAL A 119 9.53 -9.83 -5.59
N ASP A 120 10.28 -10.94 -5.55
CA ASP A 120 11.74 -10.91 -5.68
C ASP A 120 12.15 -10.25 -7.02
N GLY A 121 13.09 -9.29 -6.95
CA GLY A 121 13.51 -8.46 -8.09
C GLY A 121 12.90 -7.06 -8.12
N ALA A 122 11.91 -6.76 -7.28
CA ALA A 122 11.37 -5.41 -7.08
C ALA A 122 12.21 -4.58 -6.08
N GLU A 123 13.47 -4.32 -6.42
CA GLU A 123 14.46 -3.73 -5.50
C GLU A 123 14.05 -2.34 -4.97
N ASP A 124 13.38 -1.53 -5.78
CA ASP A 124 12.85 -0.22 -5.36
C ASP A 124 11.79 -0.36 -4.25
N ALA A 125 10.89 -1.35 -4.36
CA ALA A 125 9.86 -1.61 -3.35
C ALA A 125 10.47 -2.19 -2.07
N LYS A 126 11.41 -3.13 -2.21
CA LYS A 126 12.14 -3.68 -1.07
C LYS A 126 12.88 -2.61 -0.27
N ASN A 127 13.59 -1.70 -0.94
CA ASN A 127 14.30 -0.60 -0.30
C ASN A 127 13.35 0.39 0.39
N LEU A 128 12.19 0.65 -0.20
CA LEU A 128 11.13 1.42 0.43
C LEU A 128 10.70 0.79 1.76
N TYR A 129 10.33 -0.49 1.75
CA TYR A 129 9.83 -1.18 2.95
C TYR A 129 10.90 -1.31 4.04
N LEU A 130 12.14 -1.67 3.69
CA LEU A 130 13.27 -1.69 4.65
C LEU A 130 13.50 -0.30 5.26
N GLY A 131 13.42 0.76 4.44
CA GLY A 131 13.52 2.14 4.90
C GLY A 131 12.33 2.62 5.75
N LEU A 132 11.25 1.85 5.82
CA LEU A 132 10.08 2.02 6.69
C LEU A 132 10.09 1.05 7.88
N LYS A 133 11.23 0.38 8.12
CA LYS A 133 11.45 -0.58 9.22
C LYS A 133 10.69 -1.90 9.10
N PHE A 134 10.12 -2.20 7.94
CA PHE A 134 9.70 -3.56 7.66
C PHE A 134 10.93 -4.48 7.66
N ARG A 135 10.74 -5.70 8.16
CA ARG A 135 11.76 -6.75 8.19
C ARG A 135 11.28 -7.96 7.40
N LEU A 136 12.21 -8.66 6.77
CA LEU A 136 11.95 -9.98 6.19
C LEU A 136 11.58 -10.96 7.31
N THR A 137 10.51 -11.72 7.10
CA THR A 137 10.09 -12.80 8.02
C THR A 137 10.83 -14.10 7.75
N GLY A 138 11.30 -14.29 6.51
CA GLY A 138 11.78 -15.57 5.99
C GLY A 138 10.67 -16.48 5.44
N GLU A 139 9.41 -16.06 5.57
CA GLU A 139 8.25 -16.74 4.98
C GLU A 139 8.06 -16.33 3.50
N MET A 140 7.47 -17.23 2.72
CA MET A 140 7.13 -17.02 1.31
C MET A 140 5.65 -17.36 1.08
N ASP A 141 4.95 -16.56 0.29
CA ASP A 141 3.59 -16.83 -0.18
C ASP A 141 3.54 -16.76 -1.71
N ALA A 142 3.10 -17.84 -2.35
CA ALA A 142 3.03 -17.96 -3.82
C ALA A 142 4.31 -17.55 -4.59
N GLY A 143 5.49 -17.64 -3.96
CA GLY A 143 6.77 -17.21 -4.54
C GLY A 143 7.16 -15.75 -4.26
N GLU A 144 6.38 -15.03 -3.45
CA GLU A 144 6.65 -13.69 -2.96
C GLU A 144 7.14 -13.72 -1.51
N ALA A 145 8.09 -12.86 -1.16
CA ALA A 145 8.66 -12.80 0.19
C ALA A 145 7.76 -11.95 1.11
N ILE A 146 7.54 -12.44 2.33
CA ILE A 146 6.72 -11.72 3.33
C ILE A 146 7.61 -10.79 4.17
N MET A 147 7.21 -9.53 4.24
CA MET A 147 7.76 -8.55 5.16
C MET A 147 6.74 -8.13 6.21
N GLU A 148 7.22 -7.76 7.40
CA GLU A 148 6.37 -7.28 8.47
C GLU A 148 6.95 -6.07 9.21
N LEU A 149 6.06 -5.25 9.75
CA LEU A 149 6.36 -4.13 10.65
C LEU A 149 5.57 -4.34 11.94
N ASP A 150 6.28 -4.31 13.06
CA ASP A 150 5.69 -4.27 14.39
C ASP A 150 5.37 -2.80 14.75
N LEU A 151 4.10 -2.54 15.07
CA LEU A 151 3.57 -1.20 15.36
C LEU A 151 3.80 -0.74 16.80
N ASP A 152 4.06 -1.69 17.72
CA ASP A 152 4.28 -1.46 19.15
C ASP A 152 5.75 -1.20 19.48
N THR A 153 6.65 -1.50 18.55
CA THR A 153 8.07 -1.19 18.73
C THR A 153 8.28 0.32 18.63
N VAL A 154 8.48 0.97 19.77
CA VAL A 154 8.77 2.41 19.86
C VAL A 154 10.09 2.70 19.14
N GLY A 155 10.01 3.53 18.09
CA GLY A 155 11.15 4.22 17.49
C GLY A 155 11.42 5.56 18.18
#